data_AF-A0A7K3IZZ8-F1
#
_entry.id   AF-A0A7K3IZZ8-F1
#
_cell.length_a   1.000
_cell.length_b   1.000
_cell.length_c   1.000
_cell.angle_alpha   90.00
_cell.angle_beta   90.00
_cell.angle_gamma   90.00
#
_symmetry.space_group_name_H-M   'P 1'
#
loop_
_entity.id
_entity.type
_entity.pdbx_description
1 polymer ?
#
loop_
_entity_poly.entity_id
_entity_poly.type
_entity_poly.pdbx_seq_one_letter_code
_entity_poly.pdbx_strand_id
1 'polypeptide(L)'
;MKRLIILCTILMLPFSVFSQPPQKMSYQSILRDKDGTLLTSRIVGMRTTILQGSDIQRVVYQETYNLTATNANGLLTVEIGSGKPTIVSGPFTSIPWSSGPFFLKTEIDPAGSTNYTITGYSQLLSVPYALYADAAGNSFSGSFNDLTDKPTSLTGYGINDAMRITHPANVITSGDISNWNTPHSGDVSGSTVITVTGL
;
A
#
# COMPACT_ATOMS: atom_id res chain seq x y z
N MET A 1 5.49 39.40 -28.64
CA MET A 1 4.28 38.82 -28.00
C MET A 1 4.15 37.32 -28.26
N LYS A 2 4.15 36.85 -29.52
CA LYS A 2 4.07 35.40 -29.84
C LYS A 2 5.15 34.52 -29.18
N ARG A 3 6.40 35.00 -29.11
CA ARG A 3 7.52 34.27 -28.45
C ARG A 3 7.37 34.18 -26.92
N LEU A 4 6.71 35.15 -26.30
CA LEU A 4 6.45 35.16 -24.86
C LEU A 4 5.33 34.18 -24.49
N ILE A 5 4.31 34.09 -25.35
CA ILE A 5 3.21 33.13 -25.19
C ILE A 5 3.76 31.69 -25.30
N ILE A 6 4.61 31.41 -26.29
CA ILE A 6 5.25 30.08 -26.45
C ILE A 6 6.10 29.70 -25.23
N LEU A 7 6.83 30.66 -24.66
CA LEU A 7 7.65 30.43 -23.46
C LEU A 7 6.78 30.12 -22.23
N CYS A 8 5.68 30.85 -22.03
CA CYS A 8 4.74 30.58 -20.94
C CYS A 8 4.02 29.24 -21.10
N THR A 9 3.71 28.80 -22.33
CA THR A 9 3.09 27.49 -22.58
C THR A 9 4.05 26.33 -22.28
N ILE A 10 5.35 26.49 -22.57
CA ILE A 10 6.38 25.48 -22.23
C ILE A 10 6.63 25.41 -20.72
N LEU A 11 6.57 26.56 -20.03
CA LEU A 11 6.83 26.64 -18.59
C LEU A 11 5.69 26.04 -17.74
N MET A 12 4.48 25.92 -18.30
CA MET A 12 3.32 25.31 -17.63
C MET A 12 3.15 23.81 -17.90
N LEU A 13 4.17 23.13 -18.43
CA LEU A 13 4.20 21.68 -18.63
C LEU A 13 5.08 20.92 -17.61
N PRO A 14 5.02 21.16 -16.28
CA PRO A 14 5.48 20.12 -15.37
C PRO A 14 4.47 18.97 -15.44
N PHE A 15 4.72 18.03 -16.34
CA PHE A 15 4.05 16.74 -16.33
C PHE A 15 4.39 16.07 -15.00
N SER A 16 3.38 15.91 -14.14
CA SER A 16 3.43 15.00 -13.02
C SER A 16 3.53 13.57 -13.56
N VAL A 17 4.75 13.14 -13.89
CA VAL A 17 5.00 11.75 -14.24
C VAL A 17 5.05 10.98 -12.92
N PHE A 18 3.97 10.29 -12.59
CA PHE A 18 4.01 9.31 -11.51
C PHE A 18 4.98 8.20 -11.94
N SER A 19 6.17 8.19 -11.35
CA SER A 19 7.12 7.10 -11.57
C SER A 19 6.60 5.87 -10.83
N GLN A 20 5.76 5.09 -11.49
CA GLN A 20 5.32 3.81 -10.96
C GLN A 20 6.51 2.85 -10.99
N PRO A 21 6.85 2.21 -9.86
CA PRO A 21 7.89 1.20 -9.88
C PRO A 21 7.50 0.09 -10.86
N PRO A 22 8.43 -0.39 -11.70
CA PRO A 22 8.16 -1.50 -12.58
C PRO A 22 7.60 -2.68 -11.80
N GLN A 23 6.43 -3.17 -12.20
CA GLN A 23 5.74 -4.30 -11.56
C GLN A 23 6.32 -5.63 -12.05
N LYS A 24 7.64 -5.71 -12.04
CA LYS A 24 8.41 -6.85 -12.53
C LYS A 24 9.76 -6.95 -11.85
N MET A 25 10.33 -8.14 -11.83
CA MET A 25 11.68 -8.40 -11.32
C MET A 25 12.48 -9.26 -12.31
N SER A 26 13.76 -8.94 -12.47
CA SER A 26 14.65 -9.73 -13.32
C SER A 26 15.03 -11.04 -12.62
N TYR A 27 15.00 -12.14 -13.38
CA TYR A 27 15.45 -13.45 -12.93
C TYR A 27 16.38 -14.06 -13.98
N GLN A 28 17.45 -14.68 -13.48
CA GLN A 28 18.42 -15.37 -14.30
C GLN A 28 18.74 -16.73 -13.69
N SER A 29 18.78 -17.77 -14.51
CA SER A 29 19.19 -19.11 -14.08
C SER A 29 20.00 -19.82 -15.16
N ILE A 30 20.93 -20.65 -14.75
CA ILE A 30 21.67 -21.53 -15.66
C ILE A 30 20.99 -22.90 -15.63
N LEU A 31 20.56 -23.38 -16.80
CA LEU A 31 19.87 -24.66 -16.91
C LEU A 31 20.83 -25.78 -17.23
N ARG A 32 20.74 -26.84 -16.42
CA ARG A 32 21.47 -28.10 -16.58
C ARG A 32 20.48 -29.26 -16.60
N ASP A 33 20.80 -30.30 -17.37
CA ASP A 33 20.08 -31.56 -17.31
C ASP A 33 20.53 -32.43 -16.13
N LYS A 34 19.95 -33.62 -16.02
CA LYS A 34 20.26 -34.61 -14.96
C LYS A 34 21.72 -35.07 -14.96
N ASP A 35 22.42 -34.95 -16.09
CA ASP A 35 23.82 -35.35 -16.24
C ASP A 35 24.77 -34.14 -16.03
N GLY A 36 24.22 -32.96 -15.71
CA GLY A 36 24.96 -31.73 -15.47
C GLY A 36 25.30 -30.95 -16.75
N THR A 37 24.84 -31.41 -17.91
CA THR A 37 25.08 -30.78 -19.22
C THR A 37 24.24 -29.52 -19.36
N LEU A 38 24.82 -28.46 -19.93
CA LEU A 38 24.10 -27.21 -20.16
C LEU A 38 23.00 -27.40 -21.22
N LEU A 39 21.80 -26.92 -20.91
CA LEU A 39 20.71 -26.80 -21.87
C LEU A 39 20.88 -25.50 -22.65
N THR A 40 21.66 -25.51 -23.73
CA THR A 40 22.01 -24.31 -24.52
C THR A 40 21.07 -24.10 -25.71
N SER A 41 20.77 -22.84 -26.03
CA SER A 41 19.99 -22.44 -27.23
C SER A 41 18.67 -23.20 -27.40
N ARG A 42 18.00 -23.51 -26.28
CA ARG A 42 16.82 -24.39 -26.26
C ARG A 42 15.61 -23.64 -25.74
N ILE A 43 14.49 -23.80 -26.45
CA ILE A 43 13.18 -23.34 -25.98
C ILE A 43 12.73 -24.24 -24.83
N VAL A 44 12.39 -23.62 -23.71
CA VAL A 44 11.91 -24.27 -22.50
C VAL A 44 10.59 -23.65 -22.05
N GLY A 45 9.76 -24.46 -21.41
CA GLY A 45 8.59 -24.01 -20.68
C GLY A 45 9.02 -23.65 -19.27
N MET A 46 8.54 -22.53 -18.73
CA MET A 46 8.84 -22.12 -17.37
C MET A 46 7.57 -21.71 -16.65
N ARG A 47 7.43 -22.13 -15.40
CA ARG A 47 6.43 -21.63 -14.47
C ARG A 47 7.13 -21.04 -13.27
N THR A 48 6.65 -19.88 -12.87
CA THR A 48 7.12 -19.19 -11.67
C THR A 48 5.98 -19.08 -10.69
N THR A 49 6.24 -19.41 -9.44
CA THR A 49 5.29 -19.32 -8.35
C THR A 49 5.92 -18.56 -7.19
N ILE A 50 5.26 -17.52 -6.71
CA ILE A 50 5.62 -16.81 -5.49
C ILE A 50 4.77 -17.37 -4.36
N LEU A 51 5.47 -17.80 -3.31
CA LEU A 51 4.91 -18.40 -2.12
C LEU A 51 5.12 -17.45 -0.93
N GLN A 52 4.13 -17.37 -0.06
CA GLN A 52 4.16 -16.56 1.16
C GLN A 52 4.08 -17.46 2.41
N GLY A 53 4.88 -17.15 3.42
CA GLY A 53 4.94 -17.87 4.70
C GLY A 53 6.15 -18.80 4.80
N SER A 54 6.52 -19.20 6.02
CA SER A 54 7.63 -20.13 6.28
C SER A 54 7.17 -21.59 6.26
N ASP A 55 6.34 -21.97 7.24
CA ASP A 55 6.00 -23.36 7.55
C ASP A 55 4.82 -23.84 6.71
N ILE A 56 3.82 -22.97 6.54
CA ILE A 56 2.69 -23.17 5.63
C ILE A 56 2.81 -22.14 4.52
N GLN A 57 3.07 -22.63 3.31
CA GLN A 57 3.32 -21.78 2.16
C GLN A 57 2.09 -21.68 1.29
N ARG A 58 1.58 -20.45 1.14
CA ARG A 58 0.46 -20.15 0.27
C ARG A 58 0.95 -19.60 -1.07
N VAL A 59 0.40 -20.10 -2.17
CA VAL A 59 0.60 -19.48 -3.49
C VAL A 59 -0.10 -18.13 -3.51
N VAL A 60 0.69 -17.06 -3.66
CA VAL A 60 0.17 -15.69 -3.80
C VAL A 60 0.20 -15.20 -5.24
N TYR A 61 1.11 -15.74 -6.05
CA TYR A 61 1.21 -15.41 -7.46
C TYR A 61 1.78 -16.58 -8.27
N GLN A 62 1.29 -16.77 -9.50
CA GLN A 62 1.82 -17.77 -10.41
C GLN A 62 1.65 -17.35 -11.87
N GLU A 63 2.71 -17.48 -12.65
CA GLU A 63 2.72 -17.18 -14.09
C GLU A 63 3.47 -18.24 -14.89
N THR A 64 3.19 -18.31 -16.18
CA THR A 64 3.82 -19.25 -17.12
C THR A 64 4.44 -18.54 -18.32
N TYR A 65 5.54 -19.10 -18.80
CA TYR A 65 6.27 -18.73 -20.01
C TYR A 65 6.38 -19.95 -20.91
N ASN A 66 5.83 -19.86 -22.11
CA ASN A 66 5.76 -21.02 -23.01
C ASN A 66 6.84 -21.02 -24.10
N LEU A 67 7.63 -19.94 -24.21
CA LEU A 67 8.59 -19.73 -25.31
C LEU A 67 9.84 -18.97 -24.85
N THR A 68 10.44 -19.37 -23.72
CA THR A 68 11.70 -18.77 -23.28
C THR A 68 12.86 -19.63 -23.73
N ALA A 69 13.87 -19.03 -24.37
CA ALA A 69 15.05 -19.75 -24.82
C ALA A 69 16.27 -19.47 -23.93
N THR A 70 17.07 -20.49 -23.65
CA THR A 70 18.40 -20.30 -23.08
C THR A 70 19.38 -19.77 -24.13
N ASN A 71 20.44 -19.10 -23.70
CA ASN A 71 21.53 -18.70 -24.59
C ASN A 71 22.58 -19.81 -24.78
N ALA A 72 23.68 -19.50 -25.48
CA ALA A 72 24.78 -20.43 -25.75
C ALA A 72 25.50 -20.93 -24.48
N ASN A 73 25.32 -20.27 -23.33
CA ASN A 73 25.87 -20.66 -22.04
C ASN A 73 24.83 -21.36 -21.13
N GLY A 74 23.65 -21.68 -21.67
CA GLY A 74 22.55 -22.27 -20.91
C GLY A 74 21.87 -21.30 -19.95
N LEU A 75 22.14 -19.99 -20.07
CA LEU A 75 21.51 -18.94 -19.26
C LEU A 75 20.10 -18.67 -19.79
N LEU A 76 19.14 -18.73 -18.89
CA LEU A 76 17.77 -18.29 -19.05
C LEU A 76 17.62 -16.92 -18.38
N THR A 77 17.10 -15.93 -19.11
CA THR A 77 16.80 -14.60 -18.57
C THR A 77 15.31 -14.33 -18.76
N VAL A 78 14.60 -14.01 -17.68
CA VAL A 78 13.17 -13.67 -17.71
C VAL A 78 12.88 -12.49 -16.79
N GLU A 79 11.79 -11.78 -17.09
CA GLU A 79 11.21 -10.78 -16.20
C GLU A 79 9.96 -11.39 -15.55
N ILE A 80 10.06 -11.73 -14.26
CA ILE A 80 8.92 -12.17 -13.44
C ILE A 80 7.92 -11.02 -13.33
N GLY A 81 6.65 -11.28 -13.60
CA GLY A 81 5.57 -10.30 -13.72
C GLY A 81 5.18 -9.96 -15.17
N SER A 82 5.93 -10.45 -16.16
CA SER A 82 5.63 -10.29 -17.60
C SER A 82 5.01 -11.53 -18.26
N GLY A 83 4.97 -12.65 -17.53
CA GLY A 83 4.43 -13.91 -18.02
C GLY A 83 2.91 -13.91 -18.05
N LYS A 84 2.33 -15.03 -18.46
CA LYS A 84 0.86 -15.20 -18.43
C LYS A 84 0.44 -15.61 -17.02
N PRO A 85 -0.27 -14.77 -16.24
CA PRO A 85 -0.76 -15.16 -14.92
C PRO A 85 -1.76 -16.30 -15.04
N THR A 86 -1.73 -17.21 -14.08
CA THR A 86 -2.71 -18.30 -14.01
C THR A 86 -3.96 -17.87 -13.26
N ILE A 87 -5.11 -18.47 -13.57
CA ILE A 87 -6.44 -18.12 -13.01
C ILE A 87 -6.46 -18.23 -11.47
N VAL A 88 -5.54 -19.01 -10.89
CA VAL A 88 -5.42 -19.24 -9.44
C VAL A 88 -4.83 -18.04 -8.71
N SER A 89 -4.17 -17.10 -9.41
CA SER A 89 -3.51 -15.93 -8.81
C SER A 89 -4.06 -14.62 -9.35
N GLY A 90 -4.18 -13.62 -8.47
CA GLY A 90 -4.43 -12.23 -8.87
C GLY A 90 -3.26 -11.62 -9.67
N PRO A 91 -3.37 -10.34 -10.08
CA PRO A 91 -2.29 -9.66 -10.79
C PRO A 91 -1.02 -9.55 -9.92
N PHE A 92 0.15 -9.38 -10.52
CA PHE A 92 1.43 -9.23 -9.79
C PHE A 92 1.41 -8.07 -8.77
N THR A 93 0.60 -7.05 -9.05
CA THR A 93 0.34 -5.90 -8.15
C THR A 93 -0.37 -6.25 -6.86
N SER A 94 -1.10 -7.37 -6.83
CA SER A 94 -1.86 -7.78 -5.65
C SER A 94 -1.01 -8.54 -4.63
N ILE A 95 0.28 -8.76 -4.92
CA ILE A 95 1.18 -9.43 -3.99
C ILE A 95 1.43 -8.51 -2.77
N PRO A 96 1.14 -8.97 -1.54
CA PRO A 96 1.25 -8.14 -0.34
C PRO A 96 2.69 -8.08 0.15
N TRP A 97 3.58 -7.41 -0.60
CA TRP A 97 5.03 -7.40 -0.37
C TRP A 97 5.46 -6.97 1.05
N SER A 98 4.59 -6.26 1.80
CA SER A 98 4.80 -5.88 3.20
C SER A 98 4.71 -7.05 4.19
N SER A 99 4.07 -8.16 3.80
CA SER A 99 3.78 -9.30 4.67
C SER A 99 4.64 -10.53 4.34
N GLY A 100 5.97 -10.35 4.33
CA GLY A 100 6.91 -11.46 4.13
C GLY A 100 6.88 -12.51 5.25
N PRO A 101 7.63 -13.62 5.11
CA PRO A 101 8.63 -13.91 4.08
C PRO A 101 8.03 -14.44 2.76
N PHE A 102 8.79 -14.26 1.67
CA PHE A 102 8.44 -14.76 0.34
C PHE A 102 9.48 -15.73 -0.20
N PHE A 103 9.01 -16.68 -1.00
CA PHE A 103 9.83 -17.67 -1.68
C PHE A 103 9.49 -17.72 -3.16
N LEU A 104 10.51 -17.89 -3.98
CA LEU A 104 10.41 -18.07 -5.41
C LEU A 104 10.60 -19.55 -5.73
N LYS A 105 9.55 -20.16 -6.27
CA LYS A 105 9.58 -21.49 -6.86
C LYS A 105 9.59 -21.34 -8.38
N THR A 106 10.57 -21.94 -9.04
CA THR A 106 10.67 -22.00 -10.49
C THR A 106 10.59 -23.44 -10.96
N GLU A 107 9.81 -23.70 -11.99
CA GLU A 107 9.56 -25.03 -12.52
C GLU A 107 9.76 -24.97 -14.03
N ILE A 108 10.57 -25.88 -14.58
CA ILE A 108 11.02 -25.79 -15.98
C ILE A 108 10.79 -27.12 -16.69
N ASP A 109 10.25 -27.02 -17.90
CA ASP A 109 10.07 -28.09 -18.86
C ASP A 109 11.10 -27.92 -20.00
N PRO A 110 12.15 -28.76 -20.06
CA PRO A 110 13.13 -28.73 -21.14
C PRO A 110 12.54 -28.97 -22.55
N ALA A 111 11.34 -29.56 -22.66
CA ALA A 111 10.67 -29.81 -23.93
C ALA A 111 9.81 -28.61 -24.41
N GLY A 112 9.70 -27.54 -23.62
CA GLY A 112 8.91 -26.36 -24.03
C GLY A 112 7.42 -26.44 -23.73
N SER A 113 6.95 -27.47 -23.03
CA SER A 113 5.53 -27.69 -22.75
C SER A 113 5.23 -27.37 -21.27
N THR A 114 4.35 -28.14 -20.65
CA THR A 114 3.86 -27.96 -19.27
C THR A 114 4.27 -29.10 -18.33
N ASN A 115 5.16 -30.00 -18.77
CA ASN A 115 5.68 -31.09 -17.95
C ASN A 115 6.95 -30.66 -17.24
N TYR A 116 6.79 -29.89 -16.17
CA TYR A 116 7.90 -29.31 -15.45
C TYR A 116 8.66 -30.38 -14.64
N THR A 117 9.92 -30.60 -15.00
CA THR A 117 10.79 -31.63 -14.41
C THR A 117 11.93 -31.05 -13.58
N ILE A 118 12.42 -29.86 -13.95
CA ILE A 118 13.45 -29.14 -13.20
C ILE A 118 12.76 -28.19 -12.25
N THR A 119 13.06 -28.28 -10.96
CA THR A 119 12.48 -27.38 -9.93
C THR A 119 13.58 -26.67 -9.16
N GLY A 120 13.36 -25.37 -8.93
CA GLY A 120 14.21 -24.50 -8.13
C GLY A 120 13.37 -23.86 -7.04
N TYR A 121 13.95 -23.73 -5.85
CA TYR A 121 13.29 -23.16 -4.70
C TYR A 121 14.26 -22.25 -3.95
N SER A 122 13.90 -20.98 -3.78
CA SER A 122 14.78 -20.00 -3.13
C SER A 122 13.97 -18.98 -2.35
N GLN A 123 14.51 -18.51 -1.22
CA GLN A 123 13.90 -17.41 -0.49
C GLN A 123 14.21 -16.09 -1.19
N LEU A 124 13.21 -15.22 -1.29
CA LEU A 124 13.42 -13.83 -1.67
C LEU A 124 13.91 -13.06 -0.43
N LEU A 125 15.23 -12.87 -0.32
CA LEU A 125 15.85 -12.10 0.76
C LEU A 125 15.53 -10.60 0.66
N SER A 126 15.21 -10.15 -0.55
CA SER A 126 14.64 -8.84 -0.82
C SER A 126 13.53 -8.99 -1.86
N VAL A 127 12.37 -8.41 -1.55
CA VAL A 127 11.34 -8.14 -2.55
C VAL A 127 11.78 -6.91 -3.36
N PRO A 128 11.20 -6.62 -4.54
CA PRO A 128 11.54 -5.41 -5.27
C PRO A 128 11.36 -4.18 -4.36
N TYR A 129 12.47 -3.50 -4.03
CA TYR A 129 12.53 -2.46 -3.00
C TYR A 129 11.45 -1.39 -3.19
N ALA A 130 11.20 -1.01 -4.44
CA ALA A 130 10.21 0.00 -4.77
C ALA A 130 8.76 -0.47 -4.59
N LEU A 131 8.47 -1.77 -4.74
CA LEU A 131 7.15 -2.35 -4.44
C LEU A 131 6.92 -2.50 -2.93
N TYR A 132 7.98 -2.78 -2.17
CA TYR A 132 7.89 -2.75 -0.71
C TYR A 132 7.67 -1.32 -0.19
N ALA A 133 8.39 -0.34 -0.72
CA ALA A 133 8.25 1.06 -0.33
C ALA A 133 6.86 1.63 -0.66
N ASP A 134 6.28 1.26 -1.81
CA ASP A 134 4.91 1.63 -2.18
C ASP A 134 3.88 1.06 -1.18
N ALA A 135 4.00 -0.23 -0.84
CA ALA A 135 3.14 -0.86 0.16
C ALA A 135 3.33 -0.26 1.58
N ALA A 136 4.57 0.06 1.97
CA ALA A 136 4.89 0.63 3.28
C ALA A 136 4.46 2.10 3.41
N GLY A 137 4.59 2.89 2.33
CA GLY A 137 4.19 4.30 2.28
C GLY A 137 2.69 4.52 2.49
N ASN A 138 1.87 3.52 2.13
CA ASN A 138 0.41 3.56 2.30
C ASN A 138 -0.07 3.04 3.67
N SER A 139 0.83 2.67 4.58
CA SER A 139 0.45 1.98 5.81
C SER A 139 0.05 2.91 6.97
N PHE A 140 0.28 4.23 6.86
CA PHE A 140 -0.09 5.22 7.88
C PHE A 140 -0.95 6.32 7.25
N SER A 141 -2.23 6.40 7.60
CA SER A 141 -3.14 7.39 7.00
C SER A 141 -2.99 8.79 7.60
N GLY A 142 -2.17 8.94 8.65
CA GLY A 142 -2.12 10.16 9.45
C GLY A 142 -3.34 10.39 10.34
N SER A 143 -4.34 9.49 10.29
CA SER A 143 -5.49 9.53 11.17
C SER A 143 -5.08 9.26 12.62
N PHE A 144 -5.57 10.08 13.55
CA PHE A 144 -5.42 9.80 14.97
C PHE A 144 -5.98 8.41 15.34
N ASN A 145 -6.92 7.88 14.56
CA ASN A 145 -7.51 6.56 14.77
C ASN A 145 -6.56 5.38 14.50
N ASP A 146 -5.47 5.59 13.77
CA ASP A 146 -4.52 4.53 13.40
C ASP A 146 -3.54 4.18 14.53
N LEU A 147 -3.41 5.04 15.55
CA LEU A 147 -2.51 4.80 16.68
C LEU A 147 -3.06 3.67 17.56
N THR A 148 -2.24 2.67 17.87
CA THR A 148 -2.60 1.60 18.82
C THR A 148 -2.56 2.07 20.27
N ASP A 149 -1.66 3.01 20.58
CA ASP A 149 -1.44 3.53 21.94
C ASP A 149 -1.93 4.97 22.07
N LYS A 150 -3.21 5.18 21.75
CA LYS A 150 -3.85 6.49 21.90
C LYS A 150 -3.86 6.89 23.37
N PRO A 151 -3.50 8.13 23.72
CA PRO A 151 -3.73 8.68 25.05
C PRO A 151 -5.20 8.53 25.46
N THR A 152 -5.48 7.74 26.48
CA THR A 152 -6.81 7.61 27.09
C THR A 152 -7.01 8.57 28.26
N SER A 153 -5.93 9.19 28.73
CA SER A 153 -5.91 10.18 29.79
C SER A 153 -5.16 11.43 29.34
N LEU A 154 -5.58 12.56 29.88
CA LEU A 154 -4.98 13.87 29.64
C LEU A 154 -3.59 14.03 30.28
N THR A 155 -3.25 13.15 31.22
CA THR A 155 -2.05 13.26 32.04
C THR A 155 -0.85 12.66 31.31
N GLY A 156 0.26 13.41 31.23
CA GLY A 156 1.54 12.92 30.70
C GLY A 156 1.79 13.15 29.21
N TYR A 157 0.82 13.69 28.46
CA TYR A 157 0.92 13.89 27.00
C TYR A 157 0.97 15.37 26.57
N GLY A 158 1.22 16.29 27.51
CA GLY A 158 1.37 17.72 27.19
C GLY A 158 0.10 18.43 26.74
N ILE A 159 -1.08 17.80 26.87
CA ILE A 159 -2.37 18.41 26.54
C ILE A 159 -2.76 19.35 27.70
N ASN A 160 -2.46 20.64 27.54
CA ASN A 160 -2.65 21.65 28.58
C ASN A 160 -3.97 22.45 28.44
N ASP A 161 -4.68 22.31 27.31
CA ASP A 161 -5.88 23.10 26.98
C ASP A 161 -7.19 22.31 27.09
N ALA A 162 -7.12 21.02 27.42
CA ALA A 162 -8.33 20.22 27.56
C ALA A 162 -8.97 20.43 28.95
N MET A 163 -10.29 20.58 28.96
CA MET A 163 -11.09 20.67 30.17
C MET A 163 -11.00 19.35 30.96
N ARG A 164 -10.54 19.42 32.21
CA ARG A 164 -10.47 18.24 33.09
C ARG A 164 -11.89 17.78 33.45
N ILE A 165 -12.11 16.47 33.57
CA ILE A 165 -13.41 15.90 34.00
C ILE A 165 -13.84 16.41 35.40
N THR A 166 -12.87 16.77 36.24
CA THR A 166 -13.11 17.36 37.57
C THR A 166 -13.41 18.86 37.53
N HIS A 167 -13.34 19.51 36.37
CA HIS A 167 -13.63 20.93 36.25
C HIS A 167 -15.14 21.15 36.49
N PRO A 168 -15.55 22.17 37.26
CA PRO A 168 -16.97 22.40 37.57
C PRO A 168 -17.84 22.59 36.31
N ALA A 169 -17.25 23.09 35.22
CA ALA A 169 -17.95 23.23 33.94
C ALA A 169 -18.22 21.89 33.21
N ASN A 170 -17.57 20.79 33.58
CA ASN A 170 -17.76 19.48 32.95
C ASN A 170 -19.14 18.86 33.25
N VAL A 171 -19.80 19.30 34.32
CA VAL A 171 -21.13 18.80 34.75
C VAL A 171 -22.28 19.61 34.13
N ILE A 172 -21.97 20.74 33.49
CA ILE A 172 -23.00 21.61 32.89
C ILE A 172 -23.57 20.92 31.66
N THR A 173 -24.87 20.65 31.69
CA THR A 173 -25.63 20.09 30.57
C THR A 173 -26.44 21.15 29.85
N SER A 174 -26.97 20.82 28.66
CA SER A 174 -27.92 21.69 27.94
C SER A 174 -29.17 22.04 28.76
N GLY A 175 -29.55 21.20 29.74
CA GLY A 175 -30.64 21.47 30.67
C GLY A 175 -30.32 22.57 31.67
N ASP A 176 -29.09 22.59 32.20
CA ASP A 176 -28.63 23.54 33.22
C ASP A 176 -28.50 24.98 32.67
N ILE A 177 -28.32 25.11 31.36
CA ILE A 177 -28.22 26.41 30.66
C ILE A 177 -29.51 26.79 29.94
N SER A 178 -30.53 25.93 29.95
CA SER A 178 -31.80 26.19 29.25
C SER A 178 -32.55 27.40 29.81
N ASN A 179 -32.37 27.67 31.10
CA ASN A 179 -32.98 28.80 31.80
C ASN A 179 -32.18 30.09 31.73
N TRP A 180 -30.97 30.13 31.15
CA TRP A 180 -30.18 31.36 31.10
C TRP A 180 -30.77 32.39 30.13
N ASN A 181 -31.56 31.92 29.15
CA ASN A 181 -32.28 32.78 28.21
C ASN A 181 -33.73 33.07 28.64
N THR A 182 -34.18 32.54 29.78
CA THR A 182 -35.54 32.76 30.30
C THR A 182 -35.48 33.16 31.76
N PRO A 183 -35.88 34.41 32.11
CA PRO A 183 -35.89 34.86 33.50
C PRO A 183 -36.65 33.87 34.40
N HIS A 184 -36.18 33.66 35.63
CA HIS A 184 -36.94 32.86 36.59
C HIS A 184 -38.28 33.54 36.88
N SER A 185 -39.32 32.76 37.20
CA SER A 185 -40.63 33.33 37.54
C SER A 185 -40.49 34.17 38.82
N GLY A 186 -40.46 35.49 38.66
CA GLY A 186 -40.19 36.46 39.72
C GLY A 186 -39.01 37.40 39.44
N ASP A 187 -38.18 37.10 38.44
CA ASP A 187 -37.13 38.01 37.99
C ASP A 187 -37.74 39.17 37.20
N VAL A 188 -37.66 40.37 37.76
CA VAL A 188 -38.00 41.61 37.06
C VAL A 188 -36.86 41.90 36.10
N SER A 189 -37.00 41.52 34.82
CA SER A 189 -36.14 42.09 33.78
C SER A 189 -36.39 43.59 33.79
N GLY A 190 -35.46 44.36 34.35
CA GLY A 190 -35.60 45.78 34.69
C GLY A 190 -35.74 46.73 33.50
N SER A 191 -36.30 46.28 32.38
CA SER A 191 -36.71 47.15 31.29
C SER A 191 -38.17 47.54 31.48
N THR A 192 -38.43 48.45 32.42
CA THR A 192 -39.70 49.18 32.46
C THR A 192 -39.63 50.24 31.36
N VAL A 193 -40.31 50.01 30.24
CA VAL A 193 -40.60 51.08 29.27
C VAL A 193 -41.54 52.06 29.97
N ILE A 194 -40.99 53.17 30.44
CA ILE A 194 -41.78 54.29 30.96
C ILE A 194 -42.36 55.02 29.75
N THR A 195 -43.60 54.69 29.39
CA THR A 195 -44.37 55.49 28.44
C THR A 195 -44.95 56.68 29.19
N VAL A 196 -44.35 57.86 29.02
CA VAL A 196 -44.92 59.12 29.53
C VAL A 196 -46.10 59.50 28.64
N THR A 197 -47.32 59.23 29.08
CA THR A 197 -48.55 59.79 28.47
C THR A 197 -48.92 61.07 29.18
N GLY A 198 -48.58 62.20 28.55
CA GLY A 198 -48.99 63.52 29.00
C GLY A 198 -48.19 64.63 28.33
N LEU A 199 -48.63 65.03 27.14
CA LEU A 199 -48.51 66.40 26.63
C LEU A 199 -49.93 66.90 26.34
#